data_AF-A0A821TF66-F1
#
_entry.id   AF-A0A821TF66-F1
#
_cell.length_a   1.000
_cell.length_b   1.000
_cell.length_c   1.000
_cell.angle_alpha   90.00
_cell.angle_beta   90.00
_cell.angle_gamma   90.00
#
_symmetry.space_group_name_H-M   'P 1'
#
loop_
_entity.id
_entity.type
_entity.pdbx_description
1 polymer ?
#
loop_
_entity_poly.entity_id
_entity_poly.type
_entity_poly.pdbx_seq_one_letter_code
_entity_poly.pdbx_strand_id
1 'polypeptide(L)'
;MMNPPTDIFDKFNEVKNINPIYEEALKRIRKGIVDKLREELVLATSERPLNPDNQHIRKFASAIKHLPTNMKNALELELNNCKESIRQEIQNINEDLQSEIKTENTSHIKNVIQKYESLPGMQMHANDGRKLALKQVQEIKSKLDDCIQKNYIQETLNYVKKIYNYEVDLETVIIEISRICSDDKIGYIEQDDVVFNVVYRYKTLFAYYLQHENGKISRESLEENIGIYIKCGSFSYAEMPLQFTYIMGVTGTLETLSDPEKEVIQNVYKIVKNTYSPSVFGKNNLKFVEKDDIMIENSNDYFNTIKREIDARLVGKVEEIKETVAILTEEASLEEKETLIKRATTSGQVTLLTRIFGRGTNFICYDQSVILNGGVHVIQTFLSEELSEEVQIKGRTARQGDIGSYSMVLLDRDLEKFNITTEDIDAVKE
;
A
#
# COMPACT_ATOMS: atom_id res chain seq x y z
N MET A 1 1.12 -26.57 32.15
CA MET A 1 1.47 -25.13 32.14
C MET A 1 1.17 -24.58 33.53
N MET A 2 2.17 -24.09 34.27
CA MET A 2 1.88 -23.31 35.48
C MET A 2 1.24 -22.00 35.06
N ASN A 3 0.20 -21.55 35.76
CA ASN A 3 -0.38 -20.22 35.62
C ASN A 3 0.09 -19.41 36.83
N PRO A 4 1.37 -18.95 36.84
CA PRO A 4 2.01 -18.46 38.06
C PRO A 4 1.19 -17.43 38.84
N PRO A 5 0.50 -16.45 38.23
CA PRO A 5 -0.30 -15.51 38.99
C PRO A 5 -1.54 -16.16 39.63
N THR A 6 -2.30 -16.98 38.89
CA THR A 6 -3.49 -17.67 39.41
C THR A 6 -3.13 -18.59 40.56
N ASP A 7 -2.10 -19.43 40.37
CA ASP A 7 -1.63 -20.40 41.34
C ASP A 7 -1.10 -19.71 42.62
N ILE A 8 -0.48 -18.52 42.49
CA ILE A 8 -0.03 -17.70 43.63
C ILE A 8 -1.23 -17.12 44.38
N PHE A 9 -2.22 -16.57 43.68
CA PHE A 9 -3.41 -16.02 44.33
C PHE A 9 -4.21 -17.10 45.07
N ASP A 10 -4.33 -18.29 44.49
CA ASP A 10 -5.04 -19.42 45.11
C ASP A 10 -4.33 -19.91 46.38
N LYS A 11 -3.01 -20.12 46.31
CA LYS A 11 -2.21 -20.50 47.49
C LYS A 11 -2.28 -19.48 48.61
N PHE A 12 -2.25 -18.18 48.30
CA PHE A 12 -2.36 -17.15 49.34
C PHE A 12 -3.78 -17.02 49.91
N ASN A 13 -4.82 -17.32 49.14
CA ASN A 13 -6.19 -17.35 49.63
C ASN A 13 -6.41 -18.46 50.68
N GLU A 14 -5.74 -19.60 50.54
CA GLU A 14 -5.80 -20.72 51.51
C GLU A 14 -5.21 -20.35 52.89
N VAL A 15 -4.19 -19.48 52.93
CA VAL A 15 -3.49 -19.06 54.17
C VAL A 15 -3.97 -17.72 54.73
N LYS A 16 -4.94 -17.07 54.05
CA LYS A 16 -5.38 -15.69 54.36
C LYS A 16 -5.91 -15.52 55.79
N ASN A 17 -6.53 -16.56 56.35
CA ASN A 17 -7.12 -16.52 57.70
C ASN A 17 -6.12 -16.83 58.83
N ILE A 18 -4.85 -17.14 58.49
CA ILE A 18 -3.84 -17.59 59.45
C ILE A 18 -3.00 -16.43 59.98
N ASN A 19 -2.72 -15.40 59.16
CA ASN A 19 -1.98 -14.22 59.59
C ASN A 19 -2.33 -12.98 58.72
N PRO A 20 -2.67 -11.82 59.34
CA PRO A 20 -3.05 -10.59 58.63
C PRO A 20 -1.97 -10.04 57.68
N ILE A 21 -0.69 -10.41 57.89
CA ILE A 21 0.43 -10.02 57.01
C ILE A 21 0.22 -10.54 55.57
N TYR A 22 -0.35 -11.74 55.39
CA TYR A 22 -0.60 -12.31 54.06
C TYR A 22 -1.72 -11.58 53.31
N GLU A 23 -2.75 -11.12 54.03
CA GLU A 23 -3.81 -10.30 53.44
C GLU A 23 -3.27 -8.95 52.96
N GLU A 24 -2.38 -8.32 53.73
CA GLU A 24 -1.76 -7.06 53.34
C GLU A 24 -0.80 -7.24 52.14
N ALA A 25 0.00 -8.31 52.14
CA ALA A 25 0.86 -8.66 51.01
C ALA A 25 0.07 -8.90 49.72
N LEU A 26 -1.06 -9.62 49.80
CA LEU A 26 -1.91 -9.91 48.65
C LEU A 26 -2.58 -8.64 48.09
N LYS A 27 -2.95 -7.70 48.96
CA LYS A 27 -3.43 -6.37 48.54
C LYS A 27 -2.34 -5.58 47.80
N ARG A 28 -1.09 -5.60 48.28
CA ARG A 28 0.05 -4.93 47.62
C ARG A 28 0.36 -5.54 46.25
N ILE A 29 0.38 -6.86 46.14
CA ILE A 29 0.62 -7.57 44.86
C ILE A 29 -0.50 -7.28 43.87
N ARG A 30 -1.77 -7.38 44.30
CA ARG A 30 -2.93 -7.03 43.46
C ARG A 30 -2.82 -5.60 42.93
N LYS A 31 -2.49 -4.64 43.80
CA LYS A 31 -2.33 -3.25 43.42
C LYS A 31 -1.20 -3.07 42.40
N GLY A 32 -0.02 -3.62 42.65
CA GLY A 32 1.13 -3.48 41.73
C GLY A 32 0.89 -4.10 40.35
N ILE A 33 0.15 -5.20 40.25
CA ILE A 33 -0.24 -5.80 38.97
C ILE A 33 -1.21 -4.89 38.22
N VAL A 34 -2.25 -4.40 38.89
CA VAL A 34 -3.26 -3.51 38.28
C VAL A 34 -2.63 -2.19 37.82
N ASP A 35 -1.74 -1.61 38.64
CA ASP A 35 -1.07 -0.35 38.32
C ASP A 35 -0.21 -0.49 37.04
N LYS A 36 0.61 -1.55 36.94
CA LYS A 36 1.41 -1.84 35.73
C LYS A 36 0.55 -2.09 34.49
N LEU A 37 -0.57 -2.78 34.66
CA LEU A 37 -1.50 -3.02 33.56
C LEU A 37 -2.15 -1.71 33.09
N ARG A 38 -2.54 -0.83 34.01
CA ARG A 38 -3.08 0.49 33.65
C ARG A 38 -2.04 1.40 32.99
N GLU A 39 -0.76 1.31 33.38
CA GLU A 39 0.34 1.97 32.67
C GLU A 39 0.40 1.53 31.20
N GLU A 40 0.26 0.24 30.90
CA GLU A 40 0.18 -0.25 29.52
C GLU A 40 -1.03 0.31 28.75
N LEU A 41 -2.19 0.48 29.40
CA LEU A 41 -3.35 1.14 28.74
C LEU A 41 -3.09 2.61 28.43
N VAL A 42 -2.37 3.33 29.29
CA VAL A 42 -1.98 4.73 29.05
C VAL A 42 -0.96 4.82 27.91
N LEU A 43 -0.03 3.88 27.83
CA LEU A 43 0.89 3.77 26.69
C LEU A 43 0.13 3.43 25.40
N ALA A 44 -0.89 2.57 25.48
CA ALA A 44 -1.71 2.21 24.32
C ALA A 44 -2.47 3.40 23.72
N THR A 45 -3.00 4.31 24.55
CA THR A 45 -3.73 5.49 24.06
C THR A 45 -2.81 6.61 23.56
N SER A 46 -1.55 6.61 24.00
CA SER A 46 -0.54 7.59 23.56
C SER A 46 0.29 7.11 22.36
N GLU A 47 0.33 5.81 22.08
CA GLU A 47 0.99 5.25 20.89
C GLU A 47 0.37 5.80 19.61
N ARG A 48 1.23 6.10 18.62
CA ARG A 48 0.85 6.61 17.30
C ARG A 48 1.50 5.74 16.22
N PRO A 49 0.77 5.33 15.16
CA PRO A 49 -0.65 5.61 14.87
C PRO A 49 -1.61 4.99 15.88
N LEU A 50 -2.78 5.63 16.05
CA LEU A 50 -3.85 5.08 16.87
C LEU A 50 -4.30 3.73 16.30
N ASN A 51 -4.19 2.68 17.10
CA ASN A 51 -4.58 1.33 16.69
C ASN A 51 -5.23 0.61 17.89
N PRO A 52 -6.51 0.17 17.77
CA PRO A 52 -7.20 -0.52 18.85
C PRO A 52 -6.65 -1.92 19.14
N ASP A 53 -5.66 -2.40 18.37
CA ASP A 53 -4.96 -3.68 18.55
C ASP A 53 -3.43 -3.52 18.58
N ASN A 54 -2.95 -2.39 19.13
CA ASN A 54 -1.53 -2.13 19.26
C ASN A 54 -0.78 -3.09 20.21
N GLN A 55 0.54 -2.95 20.32
CA GLN A 55 1.36 -3.87 21.11
C GLN A 55 1.01 -3.87 22.60
N HIS A 56 0.67 -2.71 23.16
CA HIS A 56 0.34 -2.54 24.57
C HIS A 56 -1.00 -3.19 24.92
N ILE A 57 -1.99 -3.05 24.05
CA ILE A 57 -3.28 -3.76 24.12
C ILE A 57 -3.09 -5.27 24.07
N ARG A 58 -2.22 -5.76 23.17
CA ARG A 58 -1.92 -7.21 23.07
C ARG A 58 -1.22 -7.74 24.32
N LYS A 59 -0.24 -7.00 24.85
CA LYS A 59 0.44 -7.33 26.12
C LYS A 59 -0.57 -7.36 27.28
N PHE A 60 -1.43 -6.36 27.38
CA PHE A 60 -2.48 -6.28 28.41
C PHE A 60 -3.47 -7.45 28.30
N ALA A 61 -4.01 -7.71 27.11
CA ALA A 61 -4.93 -8.81 26.87
C ALA A 61 -4.31 -10.18 27.18
N SER A 62 -3.03 -10.38 26.85
CA SER A 62 -2.31 -11.60 27.21
C SER A 62 -2.13 -11.75 28.72
N ALA A 63 -1.81 -10.65 29.42
CA ALA A 63 -1.60 -10.68 30.87
C ALA A 63 -2.88 -10.97 31.66
N ILE A 64 -4.04 -10.45 31.22
CA ILE A 64 -5.32 -10.70 31.89
C ILE A 64 -5.70 -12.19 31.87
N LYS A 65 -5.33 -12.94 30.83
CA LYS A 65 -5.67 -14.39 30.71
C LYS A 65 -5.18 -15.21 31.91
N HIS A 66 -4.13 -14.74 32.60
CA HIS A 66 -3.52 -15.42 33.74
C HIS A 66 -3.95 -14.86 35.10
N LEU A 67 -4.94 -13.95 35.15
CA LEU A 67 -5.45 -13.35 36.39
C LEU A 67 -6.70 -14.07 36.93
N PRO A 68 -6.94 -14.01 38.26
CA PRO A 68 -8.16 -14.53 38.86
C PRO A 68 -9.43 -13.86 38.31
N THR A 69 -10.54 -14.62 38.25
CA THR A 69 -11.81 -14.23 37.60
C THR A 69 -12.37 -12.88 38.05
N ASN A 70 -12.23 -12.55 39.34
CA ASN A 70 -12.70 -11.29 39.92
C ASN A 70 -11.91 -10.06 39.44
N MET A 71 -10.63 -10.20 39.14
CA MET A 71 -9.79 -9.14 38.57
C MET A 71 -9.92 -9.09 37.05
N LYS A 72 -10.01 -10.26 36.43
CA LYS A 72 -10.16 -10.42 34.98
C LYS A 72 -11.34 -9.64 34.43
N ASN A 73 -12.55 -9.81 34.99
CA ASN A 73 -13.75 -9.15 34.46
C ASN A 73 -13.66 -7.62 34.51
N ALA A 74 -13.10 -7.05 35.58
CA ALA A 74 -12.93 -5.61 35.71
C ALA A 74 -11.92 -5.05 34.70
N LEU A 75 -10.79 -5.73 34.51
CA LEU A 75 -9.75 -5.33 33.58
C LEU A 75 -10.14 -5.55 32.11
N GLU A 76 -10.95 -6.57 31.80
CA GLU A 76 -11.53 -6.76 30.46
C GLU A 76 -12.48 -5.62 30.09
N LEU A 77 -13.28 -5.12 31.04
CA LEU A 77 -14.10 -3.94 30.83
C LEU A 77 -13.25 -2.69 30.57
N GLU A 78 -12.18 -2.48 31.35
CA GLU A 78 -11.23 -1.38 31.12
C GLU A 78 -10.55 -1.47 29.75
N LEU A 79 -10.16 -2.67 29.32
CA LEU A 79 -9.58 -2.93 28.00
C LEU A 79 -10.56 -2.57 26.88
N ASN A 80 -11.81 -3.03 26.98
CA ASN A 80 -12.83 -2.76 25.98
C ASN A 80 -13.13 -1.26 25.89
N ASN A 81 -13.27 -0.57 27.03
CA ASN A 81 -13.45 0.88 27.06
C ASN A 81 -12.26 1.62 26.42
N CYS A 82 -11.04 1.14 26.64
CA CYS A 82 -9.84 1.70 26.01
C CYS A 82 -9.89 1.53 24.48
N LYS A 83 -10.22 0.32 23.98
CA LYS A 83 -10.38 0.06 22.54
C LYS A 83 -11.46 0.95 21.91
N GLU A 84 -12.61 1.09 22.56
CA GLU A 84 -13.69 1.97 22.09
C GLU A 84 -13.26 3.44 22.08
N SER A 85 -12.54 3.90 23.11
CA SER A 85 -12.01 5.27 23.13
C SER A 85 -11.06 5.54 21.95
N ILE A 86 -10.18 4.60 21.63
CA ILE A 86 -9.27 4.69 20.48
C ILE A 86 -10.06 4.71 19.17
N ARG A 87 -11.07 3.83 19.02
CA ARG A 87 -11.94 3.81 17.83
C ARG A 87 -12.69 5.13 17.65
N GLN A 88 -13.23 5.68 18.73
CA GLN A 88 -13.94 6.96 18.71
C GLN A 88 -13.02 8.11 18.31
N GLU A 89 -11.77 8.14 18.80
CA GLU A 89 -10.80 9.16 18.42
C GLU A 89 -10.44 9.07 16.93
N ILE A 90 -10.21 7.86 16.41
CA ILE A 90 -10.00 7.63 14.96
C ILE A 90 -11.21 8.10 14.15
N GLN A 91 -12.43 7.79 14.59
CA GLN A 91 -13.64 8.24 13.93
C GLN A 91 -13.75 9.77 13.93
N ASN A 92 -13.50 10.42 15.06
CA ASN A 92 -13.55 11.88 15.18
C ASN A 92 -12.52 12.55 14.25
N ILE A 93 -11.31 11.98 14.12
CA ILE A 93 -10.29 12.47 13.18
C ILE A 93 -10.78 12.37 11.73
N ASN A 94 -11.41 11.25 11.37
CA ASN A 94 -11.94 11.07 10.02
C ASN A 94 -13.12 12.02 9.72
N GLU A 95 -14.00 12.25 10.70
CA GLU A 95 -15.10 13.20 10.58
C GLU A 95 -14.59 14.65 10.46
N ASP A 96 -13.57 15.02 11.25
CA ASP A 96 -12.89 16.32 11.18
C ASP A 96 -12.30 16.53 9.78
N LEU A 97 -11.51 15.57 9.28
CA LEU A 97 -10.95 15.58 7.92
C LEU A 97 -12.03 15.74 6.85
N GLN A 98 -13.12 14.97 6.92
CA GLN A 98 -14.20 15.08 5.94
C GLN A 98 -14.94 16.42 6.03
N SER A 99 -15.14 16.96 7.24
CA SER A 99 -15.85 18.22 7.44
C SER A 99 -15.05 19.40 6.89
N GLU A 100 -13.74 19.44 7.15
CA GLU A 100 -12.84 20.49 6.68
C GLU A 100 -12.67 20.43 5.15
N ILE A 101 -12.57 19.23 4.56
CA ILE A 101 -12.44 19.08 3.11
C ILE A 101 -13.74 19.46 2.38
N LYS A 102 -14.91 19.22 2.98
CA LYS A 102 -16.20 19.67 2.43
C LYS A 102 -16.33 21.19 2.33
N THR A 103 -15.55 21.96 3.09
CA THR A 103 -15.63 23.44 3.05
C THR A 103 -15.18 24.03 1.72
N GLU A 104 -14.51 23.25 0.87
CA GLU A 104 -13.83 23.70 -0.36
C GLU A 104 -12.80 24.83 -0.15
N ASN A 105 -12.39 25.06 1.10
CA ASN A 105 -11.38 26.05 1.46
C ASN A 105 -9.99 25.42 1.42
N THR A 106 -9.26 25.72 0.35
CA THR A 106 -7.93 25.19 0.05
C THR A 106 -6.90 25.48 1.14
N SER A 107 -6.98 26.63 1.82
CA SER A 107 -6.09 26.97 2.94
C SER A 107 -6.34 26.08 4.16
N HIS A 108 -7.61 25.80 4.46
CA HIS A 108 -7.98 24.91 5.57
C HIS A 108 -7.54 23.48 5.28
N ILE A 109 -7.81 22.99 4.07
CA ILE A 109 -7.39 21.65 3.63
C ILE A 109 -5.88 21.49 3.77
N LYS A 110 -5.10 22.47 3.31
CA LYS A 110 -3.64 22.48 3.45
C LYS A 110 -3.21 22.39 4.91
N ASN A 111 -3.75 23.25 5.76
CA ASN A 111 -3.38 23.34 7.18
C ASN A 111 -3.70 22.03 7.93
N VAL A 112 -4.85 21.42 7.64
CA VAL A 112 -5.26 20.16 8.26
C VAL A 112 -4.31 19.02 7.84
N ILE A 113 -3.97 18.91 6.56
CA ILE A 113 -3.04 17.86 6.12
C ILE A 113 -1.65 18.08 6.71
N GLN A 114 -1.13 19.32 6.70
CA GLN A 114 0.18 19.64 7.28
C GLN A 114 0.23 19.41 8.79
N LYS A 115 -0.87 19.70 9.51
CA LYS A 115 -1.01 19.38 10.93
C LYS A 115 -0.78 17.89 11.17
N TYR A 116 -1.44 17.01 10.42
CA TYR A 116 -1.26 15.55 10.57
C TYR A 116 0.09 15.05 10.07
N GLU A 117 0.67 15.68 9.04
CA GLU A 117 2.00 15.34 8.55
C GLU A 117 3.11 15.65 9.55
N SER A 118 2.97 16.75 10.30
CA SER A 118 3.93 17.15 11.34
C SER A 118 3.89 16.30 12.61
N LEU A 119 2.80 15.54 12.81
CA LEU A 119 2.60 14.74 14.01
C LEU A 119 3.20 13.32 13.83
N PRO A 120 4.15 12.90 14.69
CA PRO A 120 4.72 11.55 14.62
C PRO A 120 3.64 10.46 14.66
N GLY A 121 3.65 9.55 13.68
CA GLY A 121 2.70 8.44 13.58
C GLY A 121 1.33 8.80 13.02
N MET A 122 1.11 10.03 12.54
CA MET A 122 -0.17 10.46 11.93
C MET A 122 -0.10 10.61 10.39
N GLN A 123 0.97 10.11 9.74
CA GLN A 123 1.14 10.20 8.29
C GLN A 123 0.00 9.53 7.51
N MET A 124 -0.58 8.46 8.04
CA MET A 124 -1.73 7.79 7.43
C MET A 124 -2.94 8.73 7.30
N HIS A 125 -3.25 9.52 8.34
CA HIS A 125 -4.35 10.48 8.31
C HIS A 125 -4.06 11.67 7.38
N ALA A 126 -2.79 12.09 7.29
CA ALA A 126 -2.37 13.07 6.28
C ALA A 126 -2.63 12.53 4.86
N ASN A 127 -2.31 11.26 4.61
CA ASN A 127 -2.58 10.59 3.34
C ASN A 127 -4.07 10.43 3.04
N ASP A 128 -4.90 10.13 4.04
CA ASP A 128 -6.36 10.08 3.88
C ASP A 128 -6.93 11.47 3.52
N GLY A 129 -6.41 12.53 4.16
CA GLY A 129 -6.73 13.91 3.80
C GLY A 129 -6.33 14.25 2.35
N ARG A 130 -5.14 13.84 1.91
CA ARG A 130 -4.69 13.97 0.52
C ARG A 130 -5.64 13.27 -0.45
N LYS A 131 -6.01 12.01 -0.18
CA LYS A 131 -6.94 11.22 -1.01
C LYS A 131 -8.31 11.88 -1.14
N LEU A 132 -8.84 12.42 -0.04
CA LEU A 132 -10.13 13.11 -0.05
C LEU A 132 -10.07 14.41 -0.86
N ALA A 133 -9.00 15.20 -0.71
CA ALA A 133 -8.79 16.40 -1.50
C ALA A 133 -8.62 16.08 -3.01
N LEU A 134 -7.90 15.01 -3.33
CA LEU A 134 -7.77 14.49 -4.70
C LEU A 134 -9.10 14.13 -5.34
N LYS A 135 -9.94 13.41 -4.60
CA LYS A 135 -11.29 13.05 -5.04
C LYS A 135 -12.11 14.30 -5.34
N GLN A 136 -12.03 15.32 -4.49
CA GLN A 136 -12.72 16.59 -4.70
C GLN A 136 -12.23 17.31 -5.96
N VAL A 137 -10.92 17.33 -6.22
CA VAL A 137 -10.35 17.86 -7.47
C VAL A 137 -10.88 17.11 -8.69
N GLN A 138 -10.98 15.78 -8.63
CA GLN A 138 -11.55 14.96 -9.71
C GLN A 138 -13.03 15.30 -9.96
N GLU A 139 -13.83 15.47 -8.91
CA GLU A 139 -15.22 15.89 -9.01
C GLU A 139 -15.35 17.30 -9.64
N ILE A 140 -14.48 18.25 -9.26
CA ILE A 140 -14.44 19.58 -9.86
C ILE A 140 -14.10 19.50 -11.35
N LYS A 141 -13.10 18.69 -11.74
CA LYS A 141 -12.74 18.46 -13.15
C LYS A 141 -13.89 17.87 -13.96
N SER A 142 -14.62 16.91 -13.39
CA SER A 142 -15.80 16.34 -14.04
C SER A 142 -16.90 17.39 -14.26
N LYS A 143 -17.14 18.27 -13.28
CA LYS A 143 -18.11 19.37 -13.41
C LYS A 143 -17.66 20.43 -14.43
N LEU A 144 -16.36 20.71 -14.48
CA LEU A 144 -15.78 21.59 -15.49
C LEU A 144 -16.03 21.04 -16.90
N ASP A 145 -15.72 19.76 -17.13
CA ASP A 145 -15.92 19.11 -18.44
C ASP A 145 -17.41 19.15 -18.86
N ASP A 146 -18.34 18.93 -17.93
CA ASP A 146 -19.79 19.04 -18.19
C ASP A 146 -20.21 20.49 -18.55
N CYS A 147 -19.67 21.50 -17.85
CA CYS A 147 -19.95 22.90 -18.16
C CYS A 147 -19.43 23.32 -19.54
N ILE A 148 -18.24 22.83 -19.91
CA ILE A 148 -17.66 23.06 -21.24
C ILE A 148 -18.55 22.45 -22.31
N GLN A 149 -19.00 21.21 -22.14
CA GLN A 149 -19.88 20.53 -23.10
C GLN A 149 -21.23 21.24 -23.27
N LYS A 150 -21.77 21.83 -22.20
CA LYS A 150 -23.04 22.57 -22.19
C LYS A 150 -22.91 24.04 -22.60
N ASN A 151 -21.70 24.50 -22.92
CA ASN A 151 -21.41 25.89 -23.29
C ASN A 151 -21.73 26.91 -22.16
N TYR A 152 -21.60 26.50 -20.89
CA TYR A 152 -21.82 27.34 -19.72
C TYR A 152 -20.54 28.10 -19.35
N ILE A 153 -20.31 29.23 -20.03
CA ILE A 153 -19.04 29.98 -19.96
C ILE A 153 -18.75 30.49 -18.55
N GLN A 154 -19.74 31.05 -17.85
CA GLN A 154 -19.51 31.66 -16.52
C GLN A 154 -19.16 30.60 -15.48
N GLU A 155 -19.87 29.48 -15.50
CA GLU A 155 -19.67 28.31 -14.64
C GLU A 155 -18.32 27.66 -14.93
N THR A 156 -17.96 27.55 -16.20
CA THR A 156 -16.63 27.07 -16.65
C THR A 156 -15.52 27.90 -16.02
N LEU A 157 -15.58 29.24 -16.12
CA LEU A 157 -14.59 30.13 -15.53
C LEU A 157 -14.51 29.99 -14.00
N ASN A 158 -15.65 29.80 -13.33
CA ASN A 158 -15.69 29.55 -11.89
C ASN A 158 -14.98 28.24 -11.51
N TYR A 159 -15.20 27.16 -12.25
CA TYR A 159 -14.53 25.88 -11.99
C TYR A 159 -13.04 25.90 -12.34
N VAL A 160 -12.63 26.60 -13.40
CA VAL A 160 -11.21 26.84 -13.71
C VAL A 160 -10.53 27.57 -12.54
N LYS A 161 -11.17 28.62 -12.01
CA LYS A 161 -10.65 29.34 -10.84
C LYS A 161 -10.56 28.46 -9.59
N LYS A 162 -11.55 27.58 -9.36
CA LYS A 162 -11.50 26.60 -8.27
C LYS A 162 -10.32 25.63 -8.45
N ILE A 163 -10.13 25.06 -9.63
CA ILE A 163 -9.00 24.15 -9.91
C ILE A 163 -7.67 24.85 -9.68
N TYR A 164 -7.54 26.09 -10.16
CA TYR A 164 -6.32 26.87 -9.93
C TYR A 164 -6.00 27.02 -8.44
N ASN A 165 -6.97 27.45 -7.62
CA ASN A 165 -6.76 27.59 -6.18
C ASN A 165 -6.35 26.26 -5.54
N TYR A 166 -7.01 25.16 -5.91
CA TYR A 166 -6.64 23.83 -5.40
C TYR A 166 -5.22 23.43 -5.80
N GLU A 167 -4.84 23.65 -7.06
CA GLU A 167 -3.52 23.26 -7.55
C GLU A 167 -2.39 24.11 -6.98
N VAL A 168 -2.60 25.41 -6.76
CA VAL A 168 -1.60 26.31 -6.15
C VAL A 168 -1.49 26.09 -4.65
N ASP A 169 -2.62 26.10 -3.93
CA ASP A 169 -2.58 26.08 -2.47
C ASP A 169 -2.19 24.71 -1.93
N LEU A 170 -2.54 23.63 -2.65
CA LEU A 170 -2.25 22.25 -2.25
C LEU A 170 -1.01 21.67 -2.94
N GLU A 171 -0.26 22.41 -3.77
CA GLU A 171 0.92 21.90 -4.49
C GLU A 171 1.94 21.23 -3.56
N THR A 172 2.16 21.82 -2.39
CA THR A 172 3.14 21.33 -1.41
C THR A 172 2.68 20.09 -0.65
N VAL A 173 1.42 19.69 -0.81
CA VAL A 173 0.75 18.66 -0.01
C VAL A 173 0.23 17.52 -0.87
N ILE A 174 -0.18 17.82 -2.10
CA ILE A 174 -0.72 16.90 -3.08
C ILE A 174 0.23 16.90 -4.28
N ILE A 175 1.31 16.13 -4.16
CA ILE A 175 2.23 15.91 -5.27
C ILE A 175 1.63 14.79 -6.12
N GLU A 176 0.66 15.11 -7.00
CA GLU A 176 0.17 14.10 -7.95
C GLU A 176 1.24 13.74 -8.99
N ILE A 177 2.21 14.63 -9.23
CA ILE A 177 3.20 14.48 -10.30
C ILE A 177 4.48 15.17 -9.88
N SER A 178 5.58 14.42 -9.78
CA SER A 178 6.91 15.00 -9.58
C SER A 178 7.32 15.78 -10.83
N ARG A 179 7.62 17.07 -10.65
CA ARG A 179 7.98 18.01 -11.71
C ARG A 179 9.43 18.42 -11.58
N ILE A 180 10.12 18.55 -12.71
CA ILE A 180 11.46 19.10 -12.80
C ILE A 180 11.42 20.27 -13.78
N CYS A 181 12.02 21.40 -13.40
CA CYS A 181 12.25 22.51 -14.31
C CYS A 181 13.70 22.43 -14.77
N SER A 182 13.92 22.21 -16.07
CA SER A 182 15.24 22.08 -16.67
C SER A 182 15.19 22.57 -18.11
N ASP A 183 16.25 23.23 -18.55
CA ASP A 183 16.41 23.73 -19.92
C ASP A 183 15.20 24.54 -20.43
N ASP A 184 14.73 25.46 -19.59
CA ASP A 184 13.61 26.35 -19.88
C ASP A 184 12.27 25.63 -20.14
N LYS A 185 12.14 24.39 -19.64
CA LYS A 185 10.95 23.54 -19.81
C LYS A 185 10.55 22.85 -18.52
N ILE A 186 9.28 22.49 -18.47
CA ILE A 186 8.73 21.66 -17.39
C ILE A 186 8.73 20.21 -17.86
N GLY A 187 9.48 19.37 -17.14
CA GLY A 187 9.51 17.93 -17.27
C GLY A 187 8.75 17.24 -16.15
N TYR A 188 8.25 16.05 -16.44
CA TYR A 188 7.58 15.18 -15.48
C TYR A 188 8.40 13.90 -15.29
N ILE A 189 8.50 13.42 -14.06
CA ILE A 189 9.18 12.16 -13.79
C ILE A 189 8.19 11.03 -14.09
N GLU A 190 8.45 10.24 -15.14
CA GLU A 190 7.72 9.01 -15.44
C GLU A 190 8.67 7.82 -15.31
N GLN A 191 8.32 6.86 -14.45
CA GLN A 191 9.19 5.74 -14.10
C GLN A 191 10.58 6.25 -13.67
N ASP A 192 11.60 6.02 -14.49
CA ASP A 192 13.01 6.34 -14.22
C ASP A 192 13.53 7.55 -15.04
N ASP A 193 12.71 8.14 -15.91
CA ASP A 193 13.12 9.21 -16.83
C ASP A 193 12.35 10.53 -16.61
N VAL A 194 12.99 11.64 -16.99
CA VAL A 194 12.34 12.97 -17.04
C VAL A 194 11.81 13.20 -18.44
N VAL A 195 10.49 13.27 -18.56
CA VAL A 195 9.79 13.39 -19.82
C VAL A 195 9.26 14.81 -20.00
N PHE A 196 9.76 15.50 -21.03
CA PHE A 196 9.39 16.90 -21.33
C PHE A 196 8.28 17.05 -22.38
N ASN A 197 7.85 15.96 -23.01
CA ASN A 197 6.78 15.98 -24.03
C ASN A 197 5.39 15.63 -23.47
N VAL A 198 5.28 15.44 -22.15
CA VAL A 198 4.01 15.17 -21.47
C VAL A 198 3.41 16.49 -20.99
N VAL A 199 2.12 16.69 -21.26
CA VAL A 199 1.38 17.89 -20.86
C VAL A 199 0.12 17.49 -20.10
N TYR A 200 0.06 17.85 -18.83
CA TYR A 200 -1.09 17.69 -17.95
C TYR A 200 -2.04 18.89 -18.02
N ARG A 201 -2.40 19.30 -19.25
CA ARG A 201 -3.34 20.40 -19.53
C ARG A 201 -3.03 21.64 -18.66
N TYR A 202 -4.02 22.10 -17.90
CA TYR A 202 -3.93 23.29 -17.05
C TYR A 202 -2.86 23.17 -15.95
N LYS A 203 -2.53 21.96 -15.47
CA LYS A 203 -1.44 21.78 -14.50
C LYS A 203 -0.10 22.23 -15.04
N THR A 204 0.20 21.83 -16.28
CA THR A 204 1.45 22.22 -16.94
C THR A 204 1.47 23.71 -17.17
N LEU A 205 0.36 24.27 -17.66
CA LEU A 205 0.21 25.71 -17.86
C LEU A 205 0.44 26.52 -16.58
N PHE A 206 -0.20 26.15 -15.47
CA PHE A 206 0.00 26.86 -14.20
C PHE A 206 1.41 26.67 -13.64
N ALA A 207 2.01 25.50 -13.87
CA ALA A 207 3.40 25.29 -13.52
C ALA A 207 4.35 26.22 -14.32
N TYR A 208 4.08 26.48 -15.61
CA TYR A 208 4.85 27.46 -16.39
C TYR A 208 4.73 28.87 -15.82
N TYR A 209 3.53 29.30 -15.41
CA TYR A 209 3.36 30.60 -14.72
C TYR A 209 4.17 30.67 -13.42
N LEU A 210 4.05 29.66 -12.56
CA LEU A 210 4.75 29.62 -11.28
C LEU A 210 6.29 29.62 -11.46
N GLN A 211 6.82 28.79 -12.37
CA GLN A 211 8.26 28.72 -12.59
C GLN A 211 8.80 29.96 -13.30
N HIS A 212 7.98 30.68 -14.07
CA HIS A 212 8.34 31.99 -14.62
C HIS A 212 8.45 33.04 -13.52
N GLU A 213 7.49 33.09 -12.58
CA GLU A 213 7.57 33.98 -11.41
C GLU A 213 8.81 33.70 -10.54
N ASN A 214 9.20 32.42 -10.45
CA ASN A 214 10.43 31.99 -9.78
C ASN A 214 11.71 32.19 -10.61
N GLY A 215 11.62 32.77 -11.82
CA GLY A 215 12.76 33.08 -12.68
C GLY A 215 13.43 31.87 -13.33
N LYS A 216 12.82 30.69 -13.29
CA LYS A 216 13.35 29.45 -13.89
C LYS A 216 12.88 29.20 -15.32
N ILE A 217 11.83 29.90 -15.74
CA ILE A 217 11.25 29.85 -17.09
C ILE A 217 11.31 31.24 -17.71
N SER A 218 11.78 31.33 -18.95
CA SER A 218 11.83 32.54 -19.75
C SER A 218 10.43 32.98 -20.17
N ARG A 219 10.30 34.25 -20.52
CA ARG A 219 9.04 34.78 -21.02
C ARG A 219 8.62 34.12 -22.34
N GLU A 220 9.58 33.79 -23.19
CA GLU A 220 9.36 33.12 -24.48
C GLU A 220 8.74 31.73 -24.25
N SER A 221 9.36 30.90 -23.39
CA SER A 221 8.83 29.58 -23.06
C SER A 221 7.49 29.62 -22.34
N LEU A 222 7.24 30.63 -21.50
CA LEU A 222 5.90 30.85 -20.92
C LEU A 222 4.87 31.10 -22.04
N GLU A 223 5.13 32.06 -22.94
CA GLU A 223 4.21 32.45 -24.00
C GLU A 223 3.89 31.30 -24.98
N GLU A 224 4.83 30.38 -25.22
CA GLU A 224 4.61 29.18 -26.04
C GLU A 224 3.73 28.11 -25.37
N ASN A 225 3.70 28.07 -24.04
CA ASN A 225 3.07 27.00 -23.26
C ASN A 225 1.77 27.43 -22.55
N ILE A 226 1.32 28.68 -22.73
CA ILE A 226 0.07 29.18 -22.16
C ILE A 226 -1.04 29.23 -23.23
N GLY A 227 -2.20 28.68 -22.90
CA GLY A 227 -3.34 28.64 -23.81
C GLY A 227 -4.57 27.96 -23.20
N ILE A 228 -5.73 28.18 -23.83
CA ILE A 228 -6.95 27.48 -23.45
C ILE A 228 -6.97 26.11 -24.14
N TYR A 229 -6.77 25.04 -23.38
CA TYR A 229 -6.83 23.68 -23.90
C TYR A 229 -8.29 23.20 -23.99
N ILE A 230 -8.82 23.16 -25.20
CA ILE A 230 -10.15 22.59 -25.48
C ILE A 230 -9.97 21.10 -25.78
N LYS A 231 -10.73 20.23 -25.10
CA LYS A 231 -10.75 18.79 -25.39
C LYS A 231 -11.48 18.56 -26.72
N CYS A 232 -10.74 18.55 -27.83
CA CYS A 232 -11.29 18.36 -29.16
C CYS A 232 -11.57 16.89 -29.53
N GLY A 233 -11.23 15.93 -28.65
CA GLY A 233 -11.44 14.51 -28.91
C GLY A 233 -10.76 13.63 -27.87
N SER A 234 -10.85 12.32 -28.06
CA SER A 234 -10.11 11.32 -27.30
C SER A 234 -9.74 10.19 -28.24
N PHE A 235 -8.55 9.63 -28.05
CA PHE A 235 -8.10 8.47 -28.80
C PHE A 235 -8.20 7.24 -27.89
N SER A 236 -8.70 6.14 -28.46
CA SER A 236 -8.62 4.85 -27.80
C SER A 236 -7.27 4.23 -28.11
N TYR A 237 -6.49 3.89 -27.07
CA TYR A 237 -5.24 3.14 -27.24
C TYR A 237 -5.46 1.79 -27.94
N ALA A 238 -6.64 1.19 -27.84
CA ALA A 238 -6.98 -0.03 -28.57
C ALA A 238 -7.24 0.22 -30.07
N GLU A 239 -7.71 1.41 -30.45
CA GLU A 239 -7.98 1.75 -31.85
C GLU A 239 -6.74 2.31 -32.56
N MET A 240 -5.82 2.93 -31.81
CA MET A 240 -4.62 3.54 -32.39
C MET A 240 -3.79 2.58 -33.24
N PRO A 241 -3.49 1.33 -32.81
CA PRO A 241 -2.75 0.36 -33.63
C PRO A 241 -3.39 0.11 -35.01
N LEU A 242 -4.73 0.21 -35.13
CA LEU A 242 -5.43 -0.06 -36.38
C LEU A 242 -5.13 0.96 -37.50
N GLN A 243 -4.53 2.10 -37.15
CA GLN A 243 -4.09 3.11 -38.11
C GLN A 243 -2.72 2.79 -38.71
N PHE A 244 -1.96 1.86 -38.14
CA PHE A 244 -0.61 1.52 -38.59
C PHE A 244 -0.64 0.41 -39.64
N THR A 245 0.15 0.58 -40.71
CA THR A 245 0.30 -0.45 -41.75
C THR A 245 1.05 -1.68 -41.24
N TYR A 246 1.99 -1.50 -40.32
CA TYR A 246 2.80 -2.58 -39.75
C TYR A 246 2.80 -2.46 -38.22
N ILE A 247 2.31 -3.50 -37.55
CA ILE A 247 2.29 -3.59 -36.09
C ILE A 247 3.30 -4.65 -35.67
N MET A 248 4.22 -4.27 -34.77
CA MET A 248 5.26 -5.14 -34.23
C MET A 248 5.30 -4.98 -32.71
N GLY A 249 5.73 -6.02 -32.00
CA GLY A 249 5.85 -5.97 -30.55
C GLY A 249 6.65 -7.14 -30.01
N VAL A 250 7.10 -7.00 -28.76
CA VAL A 250 7.76 -8.06 -27.99
C VAL A 250 7.01 -8.24 -26.69
N THR A 251 6.82 -9.48 -26.26
CA THR A 251 6.23 -9.81 -24.96
C THR A 251 6.79 -11.12 -24.46
N GLY A 252 6.96 -11.24 -23.14
CA GLY A 252 7.37 -12.47 -22.48
C GLY A 252 6.22 -13.44 -22.21
N THR A 253 4.96 -13.04 -22.45
CA THR A 253 3.76 -13.77 -22.00
C THR A 253 2.78 -14.05 -23.13
N LEU A 254 3.23 -14.09 -24.39
CA LEU A 254 2.33 -14.38 -25.52
C LEU A 254 1.61 -15.72 -25.37
N GLU A 255 2.26 -16.70 -24.76
CA GLU A 255 1.72 -18.04 -24.54
C GLU A 255 0.59 -18.09 -23.50
N THR A 256 0.53 -17.12 -22.60
CA THR A 256 -0.46 -17.07 -21.51
C THR A 256 -1.80 -16.50 -21.94
N LEU A 257 -1.91 -16.02 -23.19
CA LEU A 257 -3.14 -15.44 -23.70
C LEU A 257 -4.20 -16.53 -23.89
N SER A 258 -5.42 -16.21 -23.47
CA SER A 258 -6.62 -16.96 -23.75
C SER A 258 -6.97 -16.95 -25.25
N ASP A 259 -7.79 -17.90 -25.68
CA ASP A 259 -8.22 -17.98 -27.08
C ASP A 259 -8.95 -16.71 -27.57
N PRO A 260 -9.84 -16.08 -26.78
CA PRO A 260 -10.44 -14.79 -27.16
C PRO A 260 -9.41 -13.68 -27.35
N GLU A 261 -8.40 -13.59 -26.47
CA GLU A 261 -7.33 -12.58 -26.60
C GLU A 261 -6.47 -12.82 -27.85
N LYS A 262 -6.15 -14.09 -28.14
CA LYS A 262 -5.46 -14.47 -29.38
C LYS A 262 -6.28 -14.12 -30.61
N GLU A 263 -7.60 -14.36 -30.57
CA GLU A 263 -8.51 -13.95 -31.63
C GLU A 263 -8.49 -12.44 -31.84
N VAL A 264 -8.49 -11.64 -30.77
CA VAL A 264 -8.41 -10.18 -30.90
C VAL A 264 -7.09 -9.78 -31.58
N ILE A 265 -5.95 -10.35 -31.16
CA ILE A 265 -4.65 -10.07 -31.77
C ILE A 265 -4.62 -10.43 -33.27
N GLN A 266 -5.20 -11.57 -33.64
CA GLN A 266 -5.18 -12.05 -35.02
C GLN A 266 -6.24 -11.38 -35.90
N ASN A 267 -7.47 -11.24 -35.40
CA ASN A 267 -8.62 -10.81 -36.18
C ASN A 267 -8.81 -9.30 -36.16
N VAL A 268 -8.52 -8.63 -35.04
CA VAL A 268 -8.67 -7.16 -34.92
C VAL A 268 -7.36 -6.49 -35.32
N TYR A 269 -6.26 -6.84 -34.65
CA TYR A 269 -4.96 -6.21 -34.89
C TYR A 269 -4.17 -6.80 -36.07
N LYS A 270 -4.65 -7.89 -36.69
CA LYS A 270 -4.02 -8.55 -37.85
C LYS A 270 -2.57 -9.01 -37.61
N ILE A 271 -2.20 -9.26 -36.35
CA ILE A 271 -0.88 -9.80 -35.98
C ILE A 271 -0.96 -11.33 -36.03
N VAL A 272 -0.69 -11.89 -37.21
CA VAL A 272 -0.79 -13.34 -37.46
C VAL A 272 0.55 -14.07 -37.37
N LYS A 273 1.66 -13.34 -37.36
CA LYS A 273 3.02 -13.90 -37.28
C LYS A 273 3.58 -13.66 -35.88
N ASN A 274 4.09 -14.72 -35.27
CA ASN A 274 4.90 -14.64 -34.07
C ASN A 274 6.13 -15.52 -34.23
N THR A 275 7.16 -15.23 -33.46
CA THR A 275 8.41 -15.98 -33.41
C THR A 275 8.81 -16.14 -31.97
N TYR A 276 9.15 -17.36 -31.58
CA TYR A 276 9.62 -17.67 -30.24
C TYR A 276 11.13 -17.71 -30.22
N SER A 277 11.74 -16.88 -29.36
CA SER A 277 13.15 -17.01 -29.04
C SER A 277 13.29 -17.88 -27.78
N PRO A 278 14.02 -19.00 -27.84
CA PRO A 278 14.27 -19.81 -26.66
C PRO A 278 15.10 -19.04 -25.62
N SER A 279 14.93 -19.40 -24.35
CA SER A 279 15.76 -18.86 -23.26
C SER A 279 17.22 -19.25 -23.45
N VAL A 280 18.13 -18.27 -23.30
CA VAL A 280 19.58 -18.49 -23.32
C VAL A 280 20.08 -19.09 -21.98
N PHE A 281 19.27 -18.96 -20.91
CA PHE A 281 19.66 -19.29 -19.53
C PHE A 281 19.23 -20.69 -19.06
N GLY A 282 18.81 -21.57 -19.98
CA GLY A 282 18.35 -22.91 -19.65
C GLY A 282 16.94 -22.94 -19.03
N LYS A 283 16.60 -24.04 -18.34
CA LYS A 283 15.30 -24.18 -17.66
C LYS A 283 15.24 -23.29 -16.42
N ASN A 284 14.06 -22.72 -16.16
CA ASN A 284 13.81 -21.93 -14.96
C ASN A 284 13.99 -22.80 -13.70
N ASN A 285 14.73 -22.31 -12.71
CA ASN A 285 14.99 -22.97 -11.43
C ASN A 285 14.02 -22.53 -10.32
N LEU A 286 12.86 -21.99 -10.71
CA LEU A 286 11.76 -21.66 -9.81
C LEU A 286 11.23 -22.91 -9.11
N LYS A 287 11.23 -22.88 -7.77
CA LYS A 287 10.54 -23.86 -6.95
C LYS A 287 9.12 -23.35 -6.66
N PHE A 288 8.14 -24.07 -7.18
CA PHE A 288 6.72 -23.85 -6.94
C PHE A 288 5.99 -25.20 -7.02
N VAL A 289 5.28 -25.56 -5.96
CA VAL A 289 4.44 -26.75 -5.84
C VAL A 289 3.03 -26.29 -5.53
N GLU A 290 2.13 -26.33 -6.53
CA GLU A 290 0.77 -25.77 -6.43
C GLU A 290 0.00 -26.21 -5.18
N LYS A 291 0.17 -27.47 -4.74
CA LYS A 291 -0.50 -28.00 -3.55
C LYS A 291 0.03 -27.46 -2.22
N ASP A 292 1.32 -27.13 -2.16
CA ASP A 292 1.99 -26.75 -0.91
C ASP A 292 2.21 -25.23 -0.80
N ASP A 293 2.31 -24.55 -1.95
CA ASP A 293 2.67 -23.13 -2.06
C ASP A 293 1.45 -22.23 -2.34
N ILE A 294 0.23 -22.75 -2.45
CA ILE A 294 -1.02 -21.96 -2.52
C ILE A 294 -1.81 -22.13 -1.23
N MET A 295 -2.06 -21.04 -0.52
CA MET A 295 -2.75 -21.01 0.77
C MET A 295 -3.98 -20.12 0.67
N ILE A 296 -5.18 -20.67 0.85
CA ILE A 296 -6.44 -19.92 0.83
C ILE A 296 -7.00 -19.84 2.25
N GLU A 297 -7.12 -18.62 2.77
CA GLU A 297 -7.40 -18.35 4.18
C GLU A 297 -8.56 -17.36 4.35
N ASN A 298 -9.21 -17.43 5.51
CA ASN A 298 -10.24 -16.47 5.90
C ASN A 298 -9.64 -15.17 6.46
N SER A 299 -10.48 -14.14 6.66
CA SER A 299 -10.04 -12.82 7.14
C SER A 299 -9.30 -12.82 8.49
N ASN A 300 -9.54 -13.80 9.37
CA ASN A 300 -8.86 -13.89 10.68
C ASN A 300 -7.46 -14.48 10.57
N ASP A 301 -7.26 -15.41 9.62
CA ASP A 301 -6.02 -16.18 9.48
C ASP A 301 -5.09 -15.63 8.39
N TYR A 302 -5.62 -14.88 7.43
CA TYR A 302 -4.90 -14.38 6.26
C TYR A 302 -3.56 -13.68 6.61
N PHE A 303 -3.56 -12.68 7.49
CA PHE A 303 -2.32 -12.00 7.88
C PHE A 303 -1.38 -12.89 8.72
N ASN A 304 -1.93 -13.82 9.49
CA ASN A 304 -1.14 -14.77 10.26
C ASN A 304 -0.43 -15.76 9.33
N THR A 305 -1.10 -16.22 8.27
CA THR A 305 -0.54 -17.11 7.25
C THR A 305 0.53 -16.40 6.43
N ILE A 306 0.33 -15.14 6.02
CA ILE A 306 1.38 -14.34 5.37
C ILE A 306 2.61 -14.24 6.27
N LYS A 307 2.42 -13.90 7.55
CA LYS A 307 3.53 -13.81 8.51
C LYS A 307 4.24 -15.15 8.67
N ARG A 308 3.49 -16.25 8.83
CA ARG A 308 4.04 -17.60 8.96
C ARG A 308 4.86 -18.00 7.73
N GLU A 309 4.39 -17.66 6.54
CA GLU A 309 5.12 -17.93 5.30
C GLU A 309 6.41 -17.10 5.21
N ILE A 310 6.36 -15.82 5.58
CA ILE A 310 7.58 -14.98 5.68
C ILE A 310 8.58 -15.61 6.66
N ASP A 311 8.13 -15.97 7.87
CA ASP A 311 8.98 -16.55 8.91
C ASP A 311 9.56 -17.92 8.47
N ALA A 312 8.80 -18.72 7.72
CA ALA A 312 9.24 -20.02 7.20
C ALA A 312 10.29 -19.90 6.08
N ARG A 313 10.22 -18.84 5.27
CA ARG A 313 11.11 -18.61 4.11
C ARG A 313 12.35 -17.80 4.47
N LEU A 314 12.36 -17.10 5.59
CA LEU A 314 13.54 -16.47 6.16
C LEU A 314 14.44 -17.52 6.85
N VAL A 315 15.30 -18.16 6.07
CA VAL A 315 16.21 -19.21 6.53
C VAL A 315 17.64 -18.68 6.71
N GLY A 316 18.32 -19.07 7.79
CA GLY A 316 19.75 -18.78 8.03
C GLY A 316 20.06 -18.14 9.38
N LYS A 317 21.34 -17.83 9.62
CA LYS A 317 21.75 -16.98 10.76
C LYS A 317 21.38 -15.55 10.45
N VAL A 318 20.14 -15.19 10.77
CA VAL A 318 19.69 -13.81 10.75
C VAL A 318 20.14 -13.20 12.09
N GLU A 319 21.35 -12.62 12.14
CA GLU A 319 21.88 -12.03 13.39
C GLU A 319 20.93 -10.97 13.97
N GLU A 320 20.18 -10.28 13.10
CA GLU A 320 18.99 -9.47 13.38
C GLU A 320 18.13 -9.51 12.11
N ILE A 321 16.83 -9.87 12.20
CA ILE A 321 15.91 -9.53 11.09
C ILE A 321 16.05 -8.01 10.99
N LYS A 322 16.30 -7.45 9.80
CA LYS A 322 16.25 -6.00 9.65
C LYS A 322 14.86 -5.60 10.13
N GLU A 323 14.75 -5.04 11.33
CA GLU A 323 13.47 -4.89 12.06
C GLU A 323 12.44 -4.06 11.28
N THR A 324 12.90 -3.39 10.22
CA THR A 324 12.10 -2.58 9.31
C THR A 324 11.69 -3.36 8.06
N VAL A 325 10.43 -3.80 8.03
CA VAL A 325 9.72 -4.13 6.79
C VAL A 325 9.70 -2.88 5.92
N ALA A 326 10.21 -2.99 4.69
CA ALA A 326 10.15 -1.92 3.71
C ALA A 326 8.79 -1.94 3.00
N ILE A 327 8.24 -0.78 2.69
CA ILE A 327 6.99 -0.64 1.94
C ILE A 327 7.26 0.22 0.72
N LEU A 328 6.94 -0.28 -0.46
CA LEU A 328 7.07 0.43 -1.71
C LEU A 328 5.70 0.56 -2.40
N THR A 329 5.24 1.80 -2.56
CA THR A 329 3.97 2.18 -3.18
C THR A 329 4.22 3.09 -4.40
N GLU A 330 3.17 3.38 -5.17
CA GLU A 330 3.23 4.29 -6.33
C GLU A 330 3.74 5.69 -5.95
N GLU A 331 3.48 6.11 -4.71
CA GLU A 331 3.75 7.43 -4.16
C GLU A 331 5.24 7.66 -3.83
N ALA A 332 6.05 6.60 -3.75
CA ALA A 332 7.47 6.73 -3.46
C ALA A 332 8.20 7.52 -4.56
N SER A 333 9.14 8.37 -4.17
CA SER A 333 10.01 9.09 -5.10
C SER A 333 10.88 8.11 -5.91
N LEU A 334 11.46 8.59 -7.02
CA LEU A 334 12.32 7.75 -7.86
C LEU A 334 13.55 7.23 -7.10
N GLU A 335 14.19 8.09 -6.32
CA GLU A 335 15.37 7.71 -5.51
C GLU A 335 15.01 6.66 -4.45
N GLU A 336 13.85 6.80 -3.81
CA GLU A 336 13.33 5.80 -2.87
C GLU A 336 13.00 4.48 -3.57
N LYS A 337 12.33 4.54 -4.73
CA LYS A 337 12.01 3.36 -5.57
C LYS A 337 13.27 2.57 -5.88
N GLU A 338 14.29 3.21 -6.46
CA GLU A 338 15.54 2.55 -6.77
C GLU A 338 16.21 1.94 -5.54
N THR A 339 16.25 2.69 -4.44
CA THR A 339 16.89 2.25 -3.20
C THR A 339 16.16 1.04 -2.60
N LEU A 340 14.82 1.06 -2.58
CA LEU A 340 13.99 -0.01 -2.05
C LEU A 340 14.04 -1.26 -2.93
N ILE A 341 14.04 -1.11 -4.26
CA ILE A 341 14.18 -2.22 -5.21
C ILE A 341 15.54 -2.91 -5.04
N LYS A 342 16.63 -2.12 -4.96
CA LYS A 342 17.99 -2.66 -4.74
C LYS A 342 18.11 -3.36 -3.39
N ARG A 343 17.43 -2.87 -2.35
CA ARG A 343 17.46 -3.47 -1.01
C ARG A 343 16.58 -4.71 -0.88
N ALA A 344 15.51 -4.82 -1.66
CA ALA A 344 14.50 -5.88 -1.55
C ALA A 344 15.08 -7.29 -1.72
N THR A 345 16.21 -7.43 -2.42
CA THR A 345 16.87 -8.71 -2.69
C THR A 345 18.07 -8.99 -1.78
N THR A 346 18.21 -8.24 -0.66
CA THR A 346 19.32 -8.41 0.31
C THR A 346 18.92 -9.30 1.48
N SER A 347 19.92 -9.96 2.09
CA SER A 347 19.72 -10.88 3.22
C SER A 347 18.94 -10.23 4.37
N GLY A 348 17.93 -10.94 4.88
CA GLY A 348 17.09 -10.51 5.99
C GLY A 348 16.10 -9.36 5.69
N GLN A 349 15.96 -8.94 4.43
CA GLN A 349 15.02 -7.89 4.04
C GLN A 349 13.66 -8.49 3.67
N VAL A 350 12.58 -7.89 4.20
CA VAL A 350 11.20 -8.09 3.74
C VAL A 350 10.71 -6.77 3.13
N THR A 351 10.16 -6.83 1.91
CA THR A 351 9.64 -5.65 1.21
C THR A 351 8.22 -5.92 0.73
N LEU A 352 7.28 -5.09 1.15
CA LEU A 352 5.89 -5.09 0.69
C LEU A 352 5.76 -4.17 -0.52
N LEU A 353 5.16 -4.68 -1.59
CA LEU A 353 5.06 -4.03 -2.89
C LEU A 353 3.58 -3.97 -3.29
N THR A 354 3.12 -2.83 -3.80
CA THR A 354 1.80 -2.78 -4.45
C THR A 354 1.81 -3.50 -5.81
N ARG A 355 0.62 -3.89 -6.29
CA ARG A 355 0.40 -4.68 -7.52
C ARG A 355 1.17 -4.14 -8.74
N ILE A 356 1.35 -2.82 -8.84
CA ILE A 356 2.01 -2.17 -9.98
C ILE A 356 3.45 -2.63 -10.20
N PHE A 357 4.19 -2.96 -9.13
CA PHE A 357 5.59 -3.39 -9.19
C PHE A 357 5.75 -4.86 -9.62
N GLY A 358 4.64 -5.59 -9.78
CA GLY A 358 4.62 -6.91 -10.42
C GLY A 358 4.98 -6.84 -11.91
N ARG A 359 4.86 -5.66 -12.53
CA ARG A 359 5.20 -5.39 -13.95
C ARG A 359 6.31 -4.35 -14.06
N GLY A 360 7.17 -4.49 -15.06
CA GLY A 360 8.20 -3.47 -15.39
C GLY A 360 9.40 -3.38 -14.44
N THR A 361 9.31 -3.83 -13.19
CA THR A 361 10.39 -3.64 -12.19
C THR A 361 11.38 -4.81 -12.13
N ASN A 362 12.68 -4.57 -12.18
CA ASN A 362 13.69 -5.63 -12.11
C ASN A 362 14.26 -5.81 -10.69
N PHE A 363 14.13 -7.02 -10.14
CA PHE A 363 14.73 -7.41 -8.87
C PHE A 363 15.93 -8.32 -9.14
N ILE A 364 17.13 -7.74 -9.11
CA ILE A 364 18.36 -8.49 -9.28
C ILE A 364 18.94 -8.80 -7.90
N CYS A 365 19.29 -10.05 -7.64
CA CYS A 365 19.93 -10.46 -6.40
C CYS A 365 21.44 -10.55 -6.61
N TYR A 366 22.20 -9.69 -5.92
CA TYR A 366 23.67 -9.75 -5.89
C TYR A 366 24.20 -10.30 -4.55
N ASP A 367 23.31 -10.62 -3.61
CA ASP A 367 23.68 -11.06 -2.27
C ASP A 367 23.97 -12.56 -2.26
N GLN A 368 25.24 -12.91 -2.04
CA GLN A 368 25.69 -14.29 -2.03
C GLN A 368 25.02 -15.13 -0.93
N SER A 369 24.66 -14.52 0.21
CA SER A 369 23.94 -15.22 1.28
C SER A 369 22.56 -15.65 0.80
N VAL A 370 21.84 -14.76 0.12
CA VAL A 370 20.50 -15.06 -0.43
C VAL A 370 20.61 -16.15 -1.50
N ILE A 371 21.56 -16.03 -2.43
CA ILE A 371 21.77 -17.02 -3.51
C ILE A 371 22.08 -18.41 -2.93
N LEU A 372 22.97 -18.51 -1.94
CA LEU A 372 23.32 -19.79 -1.30
C LEU A 372 22.17 -20.42 -0.52
N ASN A 373 21.23 -19.62 -0.01
CA ASN A 373 20.06 -20.07 0.75
C ASN A 373 18.82 -20.35 -0.11
N GLY A 374 18.96 -20.41 -1.45
CA GLY A 374 17.87 -20.76 -2.36
C GLY A 374 17.23 -19.58 -3.09
N GLY A 375 17.83 -18.39 -2.98
CA GLY A 375 17.47 -17.21 -3.74
C GLY A 375 16.28 -16.44 -3.17
N VAL A 376 15.79 -15.49 -3.97
CA VAL A 376 14.68 -14.61 -3.57
C VAL A 376 13.38 -15.41 -3.50
N HIS A 377 12.57 -15.18 -2.47
CA HIS A 377 11.22 -15.71 -2.37
C HIS A 377 10.19 -14.61 -2.67
N VAL A 378 9.17 -14.91 -3.48
CA VAL A 378 8.08 -13.99 -3.81
C VAL A 378 6.76 -14.56 -3.28
N ILE A 379 6.08 -13.79 -2.43
CA ILE A 379 4.73 -14.12 -1.94
C ILE A 379 3.73 -13.22 -2.67
N GLN A 380 2.83 -13.81 -3.44
CA GLN A 380 1.72 -13.09 -4.05
C GLN A 380 0.50 -13.16 -3.15
N THR A 381 -0.06 -12.02 -2.78
CA THR A 381 -1.12 -11.92 -1.77
C THR A 381 -2.54 -11.76 -2.35
N PHE A 382 -2.68 -11.85 -3.67
CA PHE A 382 -3.94 -11.69 -4.39
C PHE A 382 -3.97 -12.57 -5.64
N LEU A 383 -5.16 -12.94 -6.10
CA LEU A 383 -5.30 -13.67 -7.36
C LEU A 383 -5.25 -12.68 -8.54
N SER A 384 -4.36 -12.94 -9.50
CA SER A 384 -4.25 -12.12 -10.70
C SER A 384 -5.47 -12.28 -11.60
N GLU A 385 -5.91 -11.18 -12.21
CA GLU A 385 -7.02 -11.21 -13.18
C GLU A 385 -6.61 -11.82 -14.51
N GLU A 386 -5.33 -11.71 -14.85
CA GLU A 386 -4.75 -12.28 -16.05
C GLU A 386 -3.60 -13.21 -15.68
N LEU A 387 -3.52 -14.36 -16.34
CA LEU A 387 -2.38 -15.28 -16.20
C LEU A 387 -1.05 -14.59 -16.59
N SER A 388 -1.13 -13.62 -17.51
CA SER A 388 0.03 -12.83 -17.95
C SER A 388 0.67 -12.05 -16.80
N GLU A 389 -0.14 -11.56 -15.86
CA GLU A 389 0.32 -10.82 -14.68
C GLU A 389 0.96 -11.77 -13.67
N GLU A 390 0.31 -12.90 -13.38
CA GLU A 390 0.84 -13.90 -12.46
C GLU A 390 2.21 -14.41 -12.92
N VAL A 391 2.35 -14.73 -14.22
CA VAL A 391 3.63 -15.17 -14.80
C VAL A 391 4.71 -14.09 -14.67
N GLN A 392 4.34 -12.81 -14.80
CA GLN A 392 5.29 -11.71 -14.59
C GLN A 392 5.71 -11.57 -13.12
N ILE A 393 4.79 -11.77 -12.18
CA ILE A 393 5.08 -11.75 -10.73
C ILE A 393 5.98 -12.93 -10.35
N LYS A 394 5.65 -14.15 -10.80
CA LYS A 394 6.51 -15.34 -10.66
C LYS A 394 7.90 -15.10 -11.23
N GLY A 395 7.98 -14.40 -12.37
CA GLY A 395 9.22 -14.00 -13.01
C GLY A 395 10.02 -12.92 -12.28
N ARG A 396 9.59 -12.39 -11.12
CA ARG A 396 10.40 -11.49 -10.28
C ARG A 396 11.39 -12.23 -9.39
N THR A 397 11.27 -13.55 -9.31
CA THR A 397 12.29 -14.44 -8.74
C THR A 397 12.84 -15.38 -9.82
N ALA A 398 13.89 -16.15 -9.49
CA ALA A 398 14.51 -17.15 -10.35
C ALA A 398 14.85 -16.65 -11.77
N ARG A 399 15.34 -15.40 -11.88
CA ARG A 399 15.68 -14.78 -13.17
C ARG A 399 17.03 -15.26 -13.68
N GLN A 400 17.17 -15.34 -15.01
CA GLN A 400 18.46 -15.60 -15.68
C GLN A 400 19.21 -16.87 -15.21
N GLY A 401 18.48 -17.88 -14.74
CA GLY A 401 19.06 -19.14 -14.24
C GLY A 401 19.28 -19.16 -12.73
N ASP A 402 19.02 -18.05 -12.02
CA ASP A 402 19.03 -18.00 -10.57
C ASP A 402 18.01 -18.96 -9.96
N ILE A 403 18.32 -19.46 -8.76
CA ILE A 403 17.38 -20.22 -7.96
C ILE A 403 16.42 -19.23 -7.30
N GLY A 404 15.16 -19.63 -7.15
CA GLY A 404 14.16 -18.83 -6.47
C GLY A 404 12.94 -19.65 -6.12
N SER A 405 12.06 -19.08 -5.30
CA SER A 405 10.82 -19.74 -4.92
C SER A 405 9.65 -18.76 -4.89
N TYR A 406 8.45 -19.29 -5.04
CA TYR A 406 7.23 -18.50 -5.12
C TYR A 406 6.12 -19.18 -4.32
N SER A 407 5.29 -18.39 -3.65
CA SER A 407 4.07 -18.86 -3.01
C SER A 407 2.94 -17.84 -3.17
N MET A 408 1.72 -18.28 -2.90
CA MET A 408 0.52 -17.49 -3.00
C MET A 408 -0.31 -17.63 -1.73
N VAL A 409 -0.66 -16.51 -1.10
CA VAL A 409 -1.55 -16.48 0.06
C VAL A 409 -2.76 -15.64 -0.30
N LEU A 410 -3.92 -16.29 -0.42
CA LEU A 410 -5.16 -15.70 -0.92
C LEU A 410 -6.18 -15.56 0.19
N LEU A 411 -6.96 -14.49 0.10
CA LEU A 411 -8.10 -14.25 0.96
C LEU A 411 -9.37 -14.79 0.30
N ASP A 412 -10.06 -15.70 0.97
CA ASP A 412 -11.26 -16.39 0.47
C ASP A 412 -12.31 -15.45 -0.13
N ARG A 413 -12.68 -14.38 0.58
CA ARG A 413 -13.69 -13.41 0.14
C ARG A 413 -13.32 -12.69 -1.15
N ASP A 414 -12.01 -12.53 -1.43
CA ASP A 414 -11.55 -11.82 -2.62
C ASP A 414 -11.65 -12.73 -3.86
N LEU A 415 -11.81 -14.04 -3.67
CA LEU A 415 -11.99 -15.03 -4.73
C LEU A 415 -13.41 -15.05 -5.32
N GLU A 416 -14.40 -14.52 -4.58
CA GLU A 416 -15.78 -14.40 -5.06
C GLU A 416 -15.86 -13.60 -6.37
N LYS A 417 -14.97 -12.61 -6.57
CA LYS A 417 -14.86 -11.82 -7.82
C LYS A 417 -14.62 -12.72 -9.05
N PHE A 418 -14.04 -13.89 -8.85
CA PHE A 418 -13.69 -14.86 -9.89
C PHE A 418 -14.73 -15.99 -10.00
N ASN A 419 -15.87 -15.88 -9.31
CA ASN A 419 -16.88 -16.92 -9.17
C ASN A 419 -16.36 -18.22 -8.55
N ILE A 420 -15.33 -18.14 -7.70
CA ILE A 420 -14.82 -19.28 -6.93
C ILE A 420 -15.62 -19.34 -5.63
N THR A 421 -16.32 -20.46 -5.38
CA THR A 421 -17.14 -20.63 -4.18
C THR A 421 -16.37 -21.29 -3.04
N THR A 422 -16.96 -21.30 -1.84
CA THR A 422 -16.40 -22.03 -0.70
C THR A 422 -16.31 -23.53 -0.98
N GLU A 423 -17.27 -24.10 -1.73
CA GLU A 423 -17.20 -25.51 -2.14
C GLU A 423 -16.00 -25.78 -3.06
N ASP A 424 -15.69 -24.86 -3.99
CA ASP A 424 -14.51 -24.98 -4.85
C ASP A 424 -13.21 -24.93 -4.04
N ILE A 425 -13.14 -24.08 -3.02
CA ILE A 425 -11.99 -23.96 -2.12
C ILE A 425 -11.79 -25.24 -1.31
N ASP A 426 -12.88 -25.79 -0.76
CA ASP A 426 -12.83 -27.01 0.04
C ASP A 426 -12.41 -28.23 -0.81
N ALA A 427 -12.85 -28.30 -2.06
CA ALA A 427 -12.45 -29.35 -3.00
C ALA A 427 -10.95 -29.31 -3.37
N VAL A 428 -10.28 -28.15 -3.26
CA VAL A 428 -8.84 -28.00 -3.51
C VAL A 428 -8.01 -28.32 -2.26
N LYS A 429 -8.60 -28.27 -1.06
CA LYS A 429 -7.94 -28.59 0.21
C LYS A 429 -7.92 -30.09 0.54
N GLU A 430 -8.76 -30.91 -0.09
CA GLU A 430 -8.73 -32.38 -0.06
C GLU A 430 -7.68 -32.98 -1.00
#